data_AF-G7YLJ1-F1
#
_entry.id   AF-G7YLJ1-F1
#
_cell.length_a   1.000
_cell.length_b   1.000
_cell.length_c   1.000
_cell.angle_alpha   90.00
_cell.angle_beta   90.00
_cell.angle_gamma   90.00
#
_symmetry.space_group_name_H-M   'P 1'
#
loop_
_entity.id
_entity.type
_entity.pdbx_description
1 polymer ?
#
loop_
_entity_poly.entity_id
_entity_poly.type
_entity_poly.pdbx_seq_one_letter_code
_entity_poly.pdbx_strand_id
1 'polypeptide(L)'
;MIDTLFIILLFSYSVCCTYTPIRIHTCYLLRCTEFWISSSSGYIDIRAELNSHTLASRLEQFIMPAEMDPFDVNSTARDVEDYLERFDIWCLTKSDMDDKKLTKYFLHFLGKEAYTLIKNLVYPESPIDISYNELKKKVLQHFKLINFVAAERARFNMLTRSHSQSVGDFVLQLQTQAAKCDYRAQLEDQLRDRLIAGIQLPDLQQKLLLCPDQKFQTIRKMCEQYEDVKH
;
A
#
# COMPACT_ATOMS: atom_id res chain seq x y z
N MET A 1 43.29 -20.40 3.31
CA MET A 1 42.94 -20.75 4.69
C MET A 1 42.23 -19.54 5.27
N ILE A 2 40.95 -19.39 4.92
CA ILE A 2 40.10 -18.23 5.22
C ILE A 2 39.08 -18.77 6.20
N ASP A 3 39.40 -18.73 7.49
CA ASP A 3 38.48 -19.06 8.57
C ASP A 3 38.84 -18.18 9.74
N THR A 4 37.82 -17.70 10.48
CA THR A 4 37.90 -16.78 11.64
C THR A 4 37.77 -15.27 11.39
N LEU A 5 36.80 -14.83 10.57
CA LEU A 5 36.21 -13.48 10.73
C LEU A 5 34.68 -13.55 10.68
N PHE A 6 34.11 -14.37 11.57
CA PHE A 6 32.69 -14.29 11.91
C PHE A 6 32.55 -13.20 12.99
N ILE A 7 32.38 -11.95 12.57
CA ILE A 7 31.95 -10.88 13.47
C ILE A 7 30.50 -11.17 13.84
N ILE A 8 30.31 -11.52 15.11
CA ILE A 8 29.02 -11.69 15.78
C ILE A 8 28.26 -10.36 15.67
N LEU A 9 27.26 -10.33 14.80
CA LEU A 9 26.30 -9.22 14.65
C LEU A 9 24.94 -9.60 15.25
N LEU A 10 24.94 -10.44 16.29
CA LEU A 10 23.72 -10.91 16.95
C LEU A 10 23.83 -10.73 18.47
N PHE A 11 22.75 -10.17 19.02
CA PHE A 11 22.40 -10.03 20.45
C PHE A 11 22.98 -8.84 21.21
N SER A 12 22.22 -7.74 21.17
CA SER A 12 21.97 -6.93 22.37
C SER A 12 20.50 -6.48 22.39
N TYR A 13 19.57 -7.42 22.16
CA TYR A 13 18.21 -7.30 22.64
C TYR A 13 18.11 -8.09 23.95
N SER A 14 17.70 -7.41 25.02
CA SER A 14 17.28 -7.95 26.32
C SER A 14 18.38 -8.34 27.33
N VAL A 15 18.84 -7.38 28.13
CA VAL A 15 18.83 -7.52 29.59
C VAL A 15 18.19 -6.26 30.19
N CYS A 16 17.04 -6.47 30.81
CA CYS A 16 16.17 -5.48 31.43
C CYS A 16 16.58 -5.26 32.90
N CYS A 17 16.35 -4.04 33.39
CA CYS A 17 16.27 -3.60 34.80
C CYS A 17 17.59 -3.55 35.59
N THR A 18 17.98 -2.40 36.17
CA THR A 18 17.29 -1.75 37.29
C THR A 18 17.70 -0.27 37.50
N TYR A 19 16.77 0.53 38.06
CA TYR A 19 16.88 1.89 38.66
C TYR A 19 16.84 3.17 37.76
N THR A 20 15.60 3.59 37.39
CA THR A 20 14.94 4.94 37.46
C THR A 20 15.70 6.28 37.17
N PRO A 21 15.00 7.40 36.82
CA PRO A 21 14.20 7.70 35.63
C PRO A 21 14.52 9.10 35.06
N ILE A 22 15.07 9.26 33.84
CA ILE A 22 15.15 10.60 33.21
C ILE A 22 14.74 10.55 31.73
N ARG A 23 13.67 11.31 31.47
CA ARG A 23 13.11 11.80 30.21
C ARG A 23 13.83 11.41 28.92
N ILE A 24 13.07 10.70 28.11
CA ILE A 24 13.12 10.59 26.65
C ILE A 24 13.33 11.97 26.04
N HIS A 25 14.47 12.20 25.39
CA HIS A 25 14.58 12.98 24.15
C HIS A 25 15.98 12.78 23.55
N THR A 26 16.04 12.31 22.30
CA THR A 26 17.20 12.36 21.39
C THR A 26 18.47 11.59 21.78
N CYS A 27 18.58 10.34 21.32
CA CYS A 27 19.87 9.68 21.11
C CYS A 27 19.80 8.78 19.84
N TYR A 28 19.71 9.41 18.67
CA TYR A 28 19.89 8.76 17.36
C TYR A 28 21.17 9.23 16.65
N LEU A 29 22.23 9.53 17.43
CA LEU A 29 23.57 9.82 16.93
C LEU A 29 24.60 9.14 17.83
N LEU A 30 24.68 7.80 17.75
CA LEU A 30 25.82 7.08 18.28
C LEU A 30 27.02 7.38 17.40
N ARG A 31 27.86 8.30 17.90
CA ARG A 31 29.22 8.62 17.46
C ARG A 31 29.98 7.33 17.07
N CYS A 32 30.26 7.17 15.78
CA CYS A 32 31.31 6.29 15.28
C CYS A 32 32.69 6.95 15.52
N THR A 33 33.09 7.12 16.77
CA THR A 33 34.44 7.55 17.10
C THR A 33 35.11 6.49 17.94
N GLU A 34 35.95 5.70 17.24
CA GLU A 34 37.01 4.81 17.72
C GLU A 34 36.63 3.35 18.03
N PHE A 35 36.84 2.49 17.02
CA PHE A 35 36.87 1.04 17.17
C PHE A 35 38.22 0.55 16.63
N TRP A 36 39.13 0.17 17.53
CA TRP A 36 40.42 -0.44 17.18
C TRP A 36 40.38 -1.91 17.57
N ILE A 37 40.58 -2.82 16.61
CA ILE A 37 40.76 -4.25 16.89
C ILE A 37 42.25 -4.54 16.90
N SER A 38 42.76 -4.99 18.05
CA SER A 38 44.14 -5.47 18.20
C SER A 38 44.26 -6.83 17.51
N SER A 39 45.05 -6.91 16.44
CA SER A 39 45.61 -8.17 15.94
C SER A 39 47.13 -8.08 15.96
N SER A 40 47.81 -9.20 16.21
CA SER A 40 49.26 -9.29 16.47
C SER A 40 50.16 -8.91 15.27
N SER A 41 49.63 -8.30 14.22
CA SER A 41 50.38 -7.79 13.07
C SER A 41 49.76 -6.49 12.57
N GLY A 42 50.14 -5.37 13.19
CA GLY A 42 49.88 -4.01 12.68
C GLY A 42 48.45 -3.49 12.89
N TYR A 43 48.36 -2.19 13.16
CA TYR A 43 47.11 -1.44 13.15
C TYR A 43 46.62 -1.30 11.69
N ILE A 44 45.54 -1.98 11.34
CA ILE A 44 44.82 -1.75 10.08
C ILE A 44 43.76 -0.70 10.36
N ASP A 45 43.87 0.48 9.70
CA ASP A 45 42.83 1.50 9.75
C ASP A 45 41.62 1.04 8.93
N ILE A 46 40.62 0.53 9.63
CA ILE A 46 39.36 0.04 9.05
C ILE A 46 38.61 1.15 8.30
N ARG A 47 38.93 2.44 8.50
CA ARG A 47 38.33 3.55 7.72
C ARG A 47 38.64 3.46 6.23
N ALA A 48 39.79 2.89 5.85
CA ALA A 48 40.15 2.71 4.44
C ALA A 48 39.26 1.65 3.75
N GLU A 49 38.82 0.63 4.50
CA GLU A 49 37.86 -0.39 4.02
C GLU A 49 36.40 0.10 4.13
N LEU A 50 36.10 0.91 5.15
CA LEU A 50 34.80 1.54 5.41
C LEU A 50 34.68 2.90 4.71
N ASN A 51 34.75 2.92 3.38
CA ASN A 51 34.36 4.12 2.64
C ASN A 51 32.89 4.44 2.96
N SER A 52 32.63 5.67 3.41
CA SER A 52 31.30 6.14 3.85
C SER A 52 30.22 5.94 2.79
N HIS A 53 30.58 6.02 1.51
CA HIS A 53 29.70 5.75 0.37
C HIS A 53 29.29 4.26 0.27
N THR A 54 30.20 3.35 0.60
CA THR A 54 29.96 1.89 0.59
C THR A 54 29.11 1.47 1.80
N LEU A 55 29.32 2.11 2.96
CA LEU A 55 28.47 1.90 4.12
C LEU A 55 27.08 2.52 3.94
N ALA A 56 26.99 3.72 3.37
CA ALA A 56 25.72 4.37 3.08
C ALA A 56 24.89 3.53 2.10
N SER A 57 25.48 3.05 1.00
CA SER A 57 24.80 2.14 0.06
C SER A 57 24.42 0.79 0.68
N ARG A 58 25.27 0.21 1.54
CA ARG A 58 24.95 -1.04 2.26
C ARG A 58 23.92 -0.85 3.38
N LEU A 59 23.89 0.31 4.03
CA LEU A 59 22.88 0.69 5.01
C LEU A 59 21.56 1.04 4.32
N GLU A 60 21.57 1.70 3.16
CA GLU A 60 20.37 1.91 2.32
C GLU A 60 19.80 0.58 1.79
N GLN A 61 20.66 -0.41 1.52
CA GLN A 61 20.21 -1.79 1.26
C GLN A 61 19.57 -2.46 2.49
N PHE A 62 19.97 -2.09 3.71
CA PHE A 62 19.48 -2.69 4.96
C PHE A 62 18.32 -1.92 5.60
N ILE A 63 18.18 -0.62 5.33
CA ILE A 63 17.04 0.19 5.72
C ILE A 63 15.93 -0.17 4.74
N MET A 64 15.06 -1.11 5.14
CA MET A 64 13.81 -1.37 4.44
C MET A 64 13.00 -0.07 4.44
N PRO A 65 12.83 0.62 3.29
CA PRO A 65 12.08 1.85 3.26
C PRO A 65 10.62 1.51 3.50
N ALA A 66 10.00 2.24 4.44
CA ALA A 66 8.58 2.29 4.81
C ALA A 66 7.79 0.98 4.63
N GLU A 67 7.41 0.36 5.76
CA GLU A 67 6.55 -0.82 5.84
C GLU A 67 5.36 -0.68 4.87
N MET A 68 5.35 -1.48 3.80
CA MET A 68 4.12 -1.74 3.06
C MET A 68 3.13 -2.34 4.06
N ASP A 69 1.92 -1.80 4.11
CA ASP A 69 0.86 -2.38 4.93
C ASP A 69 0.68 -3.85 4.56
N PRO A 70 0.37 -4.76 5.51
CA PRO A 70 0.09 -6.14 5.19
C PRO A 70 -1.10 -6.28 4.23
N PHE A 71 -1.11 -7.37 3.47
CA PHE A 71 -2.19 -7.66 2.53
C PHE A 71 -3.46 -8.10 3.28
N ASP A 72 -4.55 -7.34 3.15
CA ASP A 72 -5.85 -7.71 3.71
C ASP A 72 -6.57 -8.71 2.81
N VAL A 73 -6.79 -9.93 3.30
CA VAL A 73 -7.48 -11.01 2.59
C VAL A 73 -8.97 -10.75 2.35
N ASN A 74 -9.57 -9.76 3.02
CA ASN A 74 -10.96 -9.36 2.82
C ASN A 74 -11.11 -8.20 1.82
N SER A 75 -10.01 -7.81 1.18
CA SER A 75 -9.94 -6.77 0.15
C SER A 75 -10.76 -7.10 -1.09
N THR A 76 -11.24 -6.08 -1.79
CA THR A 76 -11.83 -6.25 -3.13
C THR A 76 -10.74 -6.55 -4.16
N ALA A 77 -11.09 -7.11 -5.33
CA ALA A 77 -10.06 -7.38 -6.35
C ALA A 77 -9.31 -6.12 -6.79
N ARG A 78 -9.95 -4.95 -6.73
CA ARG A 78 -9.29 -3.68 -7.01
C ARG A 78 -8.25 -3.33 -5.94
N ASP A 79 -8.61 -3.44 -4.67
CA ASP A 79 -7.68 -3.16 -3.57
C ASP A 79 -6.47 -4.12 -3.64
N VAL A 80 -6.68 -5.36 -4.10
CA VAL A 80 -5.63 -6.35 -4.40
C VAL A 80 -4.75 -5.94 -5.58
N GLU A 81 -5.34 -5.45 -6.67
CA GLU A 81 -4.60 -4.91 -7.83
C GLU A 81 -3.72 -3.72 -7.40
N ASP A 82 -4.27 -2.77 -6.62
CA ASP A 82 -3.57 -1.60 -6.10
C ASP A 82 -2.38 -2.01 -5.18
N TYR A 83 -2.56 -3.02 -4.33
CA TYR A 83 -1.48 -3.57 -3.50
C TYR A 83 -0.33 -4.12 -4.36
N LEU A 84 -0.67 -4.90 -5.38
CA LEU A 84 0.32 -5.52 -6.26
C LEU A 84 1.07 -4.46 -7.08
N GLU A 85 0.39 -3.41 -7.53
CA GLU A 85 1.02 -2.27 -8.21
C GLU A 85 1.96 -1.50 -7.27
N ARG A 86 1.54 -1.23 -6.02
CA ARG A 86 2.44 -0.64 -5.00
C ARG A 86 3.69 -1.47 -4.78
N PHE A 87 3.55 -2.81 -4.75
CA PHE A 87 4.70 -3.71 -4.63
C PHE A 87 5.61 -3.65 -5.86
N ASP A 88 5.04 -3.64 -7.08
CA ASP A 88 5.82 -3.48 -8.32
C ASP A 88 6.61 -2.16 -8.30
N ILE A 89 5.96 -1.05 -7.93
CA ILE A 89 6.60 0.27 -7.80
C ILE A 89 7.73 0.22 -6.77
N TRP A 90 7.50 -0.42 -5.62
CA TRP A 90 8.54 -0.60 -4.60
C TRP A 90 9.73 -1.40 -5.18
N CYS A 91 9.49 -2.44 -5.96
CA CYS A 91 10.56 -3.21 -6.61
C CYS A 91 11.39 -2.37 -7.59
N LEU A 92 10.79 -1.41 -8.30
CA LEU A 92 11.52 -0.49 -9.19
C LEU A 92 12.53 0.39 -8.44
N THR A 93 12.36 0.59 -7.12
CA THR A 93 13.30 1.37 -6.29
C THR A 93 14.53 0.57 -5.88
N LYS A 94 14.55 -0.75 -6.11
CA LYS A 94 15.62 -1.65 -5.66
C LYS A 94 16.57 -2.00 -6.81
N SER A 95 17.88 -1.84 -6.58
CA SER A 95 18.90 -2.41 -7.45
C SER A 95 19.03 -3.93 -7.22
N ASP A 96 19.36 -4.67 -8.27
CA ASP A 96 19.70 -6.11 -8.21
C ASP A 96 18.60 -7.06 -7.70
N MET A 97 17.37 -6.86 -8.18
CA MET A 97 16.23 -7.75 -7.94
C MET A 97 16.23 -8.93 -8.92
N ASP A 98 16.55 -10.13 -8.43
CA ASP A 98 16.33 -11.39 -9.15
C ASP A 98 14.95 -12.00 -8.81
N ASP A 99 14.48 -12.95 -9.61
CA ASP A 99 13.16 -13.58 -9.44
C ASP A 99 12.99 -14.23 -8.06
N LYS A 100 14.06 -14.81 -7.48
CA LYS A 100 13.99 -15.46 -6.17
C LYS A 100 13.87 -14.42 -5.05
N LYS A 101 14.63 -13.33 -5.12
CA LYS A 101 14.51 -12.19 -4.19
C LYS A 101 13.12 -11.57 -4.28
N LEU A 102 12.61 -11.38 -5.50
CA LEU A 102 11.29 -10.84 -5.75
C LEU A 102 10.20 -11.67 -5.07
N THR A 103 10.20 -12.99 -5.28
CA THR A 103 9.28 -13.91 -4.58
C THR A 103 9.41 -13.80 -3.06
N LYS A 104 10.63 -13.79 -2.52
CA LYS A 104 10.86 -13.70 -1.07
C LYS A 104 10.34 -12.40 -0.47
N TYR A 105 10.61 -11.26 -1.12
CA TYR A 105 10.10 -9.96 -0.66
C TYR A 105 8.58 -9.92 -0.72
N PHE A 106 7.98 -10.41 -1.81
CA PHE A 106 6.54 -10.49 -1.91
C PHE A 106 5.95 -11.28 -0.74
N LEU A 107 6.43 -12.51 -0.50
CA LEU A 107 5.96 -13.35 0.61
C LEU A 107 6.17 -12.73 1.99
N HIS A 108 7.19 -11.89 2.16
CA HIS A 108 7.46 -11.16 3.39
C HIS A 108 6.43 -10.05 3.64
N PHE A 109 6.13 -9.23 2.64
CA PHE A 109 5.22 -8.08 2.79
C PHE A 109 3.74 -8.47 2.88
N LEU A 110 3.37 -9.67 2.45
CA LEU A 110 1.98 -10.14 2.49
C LEU A 110 1.38 -10.17 3.90
N GLY A 111 2.18 -10.49 4.91
CA GLY A 111 1.66 -10.79 6.25
C GLY A 111 1.03 -12.18 6.37
N LYS A 112 0.56 -12.51 7.58
CA LYS A 112 0.23 -13.88 7.99
C LYS A 112 -0.99 -14.47 7.28
N GLU A 113 -2.11 -13.73 7.25
CA GLU A 113 -3.37 -14.20 6.67
C GLU A 113 -3.19 -14.45 5.17
N ALA A 114 -2.58 -13.49 4.47
CA ALA A 114 -2.34 -13.55 3.05
C ALA A 114 -1.35 -14.66 2.65
N TYR A 115 -0.29 -14.86 3.43
CA TYR A 115 0.62 -15.99 3.22
C TYR A 115 -0.11 -17.34 3.36
N THR A 116 -1.01 -17.45 4.33
CA THR A 116 -1.84 -18.66 4.52
C THR A 116 -2.75 -18.90 3.32
N LEU A 117 -3.38 -17.84 2.80
CA LEU A 117 -4.17 -17.91 1.57
C LEU A 117 -3.32 -18.40 0.38
N ILE A 118 -2.15 -17.79 0.14
CA ILE A 118 -1.27 -18.23 -0.95
C ILE A 118 -0.86 -19.69 -0.79
N LYS A 119 -0.47 -20.11 0.41
CA LYS A 119 -0.10 -21.50 0.70
C LYS A 119 -1.22 -22.48 0.32
N ASN A 120 -2.48 -22.11 0.57
CA ASN A 120 -3.63 -22.92 0.17
C ASN A 120 -3.86 -22.89 -1.36
N LEU A 121 -3.65 -21.74 -2.01
CA LEU A 121 -3.82 -21.59 -3.47
C LEU A 121 -2.79 -22.36 -4.31
N VAL A 122 -1.61 -22.62 -3.73
CA VAL A 122 -0.50 -23.28 -4.45
C VAL A 122 -0.25 -24.72 -4.02
N TYR A 123 -0.99 -25.22 -3.03
CA TYR A 123 -0.85 -26.60 -2.57
C TYR A 123 -0.99 -27.60 -3.73
N PRO A 124 -0.09 -28.61 -3.86
CA PRO A 124 0.91 -29.07 -2.89
C PRO A 124 2.30 -28.41 -2.99
N GLU A 125 2.49 -27.45 -3.90
CA GLU A 125 3.77 -26.77 -4.09
C GLU A 125 4.09 -25.81 -2.93
N SER A 126 5.36 -25.47 -2.75
CA SER A 126 5.79 -24.46 -1.76
C SER A 126 5.71 -23.06 -2.38
N PRO A 127 5.12 -22.05 -1.70
CA PRO A 127 5.07 -20.69 -2.22
C PRO A 127 6.42 -20.09 -2.61
N ILE A 128 7.51 -20.50 -1.94
CA ILE A 128 8.86 -19.98 -2.21
C ILE A 128 9.46 -20.49 -3.53
N ASP A 129 8.94 -21.61 -4.05
CA ASP A 129 9.42 -22.25 -5.27
C ASP A 129 8.70 -21.73 -6.52
N ILE A 130 7.66 -20.91 -6.32
CA ILE A 130 6.84 -20.33 -7.40
C ILE A 130 7.31 -18.89 -7.65
N SER A 131 7.38 -18.51 -8.93
CA SER A 131 7.76 -17.15 -9.31
C SER A 131 6.70 -16.13 -8.84
N TYR A 132 7.15 -14.92 -8.52
CA TYR A 132 6.25 -13.81 -8.17
C TYR A 132 5.15 -13.60 -9.22
N ASN A 133 5.48 -13.68 -10.51
CA ASN A 133 4.50 -13.49 -11.59
C ASN A 133 3.39 -14.54 -11.58
N GLU A 134 3.71 -15.81 -11.30
CA GLU A 134 2.70 -16.86 -11.16
C GLU A 134 1.89 -16.72 -9.87
N LEU A 135 2.52 -16.34 -8.75
CA LEU A 135 1.82 -16.03 -7.50
C LEU A 135 0.83 -14.87 -7.69
N LYS A 136 1.29 -13.76 -8.29
CA LYS A 136 0.49 -12.58 -8.63
C LYS A 136 -0.74 -12.97 -9.45
N LYS A 137 -0.55 -13.79 -10.49
CA LYS A 137 -1.64 -14.28 -11.33
C LYS A 137 -2.65 -15.12 -10.55
N LYS A 138 -2.20 -16.07 -9.71
CA LYS A 138 -3.08 -16.90 -8.88
C LYS A 138 -3.88 -16.06 -7.88
N VAL A 139 -3.24 -15.09 -7.22
CA VAL A 139 -3.91 -14.15 -6.31
C VAL A 139 -4.97 -13.36 -7.06
N LEU A 140 -4.62 -12.72 -8.19
CA LEU A 140 -5.59 -11.97 -8.99
C LEU A 140 -6.76 -12.83 -9.47
N GLN A 141 -6.52 -14.08 -9.87
CA GLN A 141 -7.59 -15.01 -10.26
C GLN A 141 -8.52 -15.33 -9.10
N HIS A 142 -7.98 -15.61 -7.91
CA HIS A 142 -8.78 -15.89 -6.71
C HIS A 142 -9.70 -14.71 -6.36
N PHE A 143 -9.16 -13.50 -6.29
CA PHE A 143 -9.94 -12.31 -5.94
C PHE A 143 -10.90 -11.87 -7.06
N LYS A 144 -10.56 -12.10 -8.33
CA LYS A 144 -11.50 -11.89 -9.45
C LYS A 144 -12.74 -12.78 -9.35
N LEU A 145 -12.59 -14.03 -8.90
CA LEU A 145 -13.72 -14.94 -8.66
C LEU A 145 -14.59 -14.49 -7.48
N ILE A 146 -13.99 -13.79 -6.51
CA ILE A 146 -14.65 -13.33 -5.28
C ILE A 146 -15.30 -11.94 -5.45
N ASN A 147 -15.14 -11.28 -6.61
CA ASN A 147 -15.74 -9.96 -6.82
C ASN A 147 -17.26 -9.98 -6.63
N PHE A 148 -17.71 -9.49 -5.47
CA PHE A 148 -19.10 -9.22 -5.17
C PHE A 148 -19.52 -7.92 -5.87
N VAL A 149 -19.41 -7.87 -7.20
CA VAL A 149 -19.82 -6.72 -8.01
C VAL A 149 -21.24 -6.27 -7.62
N ALA A 150 -22.13 -7.22 -7.36
CA ALA A 150 -23.47 -6.95 -6.86
C ALA A 150 -23.48 -6.22 -5.50
N ALA A 151 -22.64 -6.61 -4.54
CA ALA A 151 -22.53 -5.95 -3.25
C ALA A 151 -21.93 -4.54 -3.38
N GLU A 152 -20.91 -4.35 -4.21
CA GLU A 152 -20.32 -3.03 -4.44
C GLU A 152 -21.31 -2.07 -5.11
N ARG A 153 -22.08 -2.57 -6.08
CA ARG A 153 -23.18 -1.83 -6.72
C ARG A 153 -24.29 -1.52 -5.73
N ALA A 154 -24.61 -2.44 -4.81
CA ALA A 154 -25.58 -2.18 -3.76
C ALA A 154 -25.10 -1.04 -2.83
N ARG A 155 -23.84 -1.09 -2.38
CA ARG A 155 -23.25 0.00 -1.58
C ARG A 155 -23.26 1.32 -2.33
N PHE A 156 -22.86 1.33 -3.61
CA PHE A 156 -22.93 2.52 -4.47
C PHE A 156 -24.35 3.10 -4.52
N ASN A 157 -25.35 2.25 -4.71
CA ASN A 157 -26.74 2.68 -4.81
C ASN A 157 -27.35 3.15 -3.47
N MET A 158 -26.71 2.83 -2.34
CA MET A 158 -27.06 3.35 -1.02
C MET A 158 -26.39 4.70 -0.70
N LEU A 159 -25.44 5.18 -1.52
CA LEU A 159 -24.77 6.45 -1.28
C LEU A 159 -25.73 7.64 -1.45
N THR A 160 -25.82 8.44 -0.40
CA THR A 160 -26.54 9.71 -0.37
C THR A 160 -25.66 10.76 0.31
N ARG A 161 -25.61 11.97 -0.25
CA ARG A 161 -24.86 13.09 0.31
C ARG A 161 -25.43 13.47 1.66
N SER A 162 -24.58 13.63 2.67
CA SER A 162 -24.99 14.22 3.95
C SER A 162 -25.24 15.73 3.80
N HIS A 163 -26.15 16.32 4.59
CA HIS A 163 -26.39 17.77 4.55
C HIS A 163 -25.13 18.63 4.77
N SER A 164 -24.17 18.14 5.57
CA SER A 164 -22.91 18.82 5.86
C SER A 164 -21.76 18.50 4.91
N GLN A 165 -21.95 17.56 3.97
CA GLN A 165 -20.91 17.12 3.03
C GLN A 165 -20.95 17.99 1.78
N SER A 166 -19.80 18.47 1.31
CA SER A 166 -19.75 19.25 0.06
C SER A 166 -20.16 18.41 -1.15
N VAL A 167 -20.58 19.05 -2.24
CA VAL A 167 -20.83 18.34 -3.51
C VAL A 167 -19.55 17.67 -4.02
N GLY A 168 -18.40 18.35 -3.90
CA GLY A 168 -17.11 17.82 -4.32
C GLY A 168 -16.72 16.53 -3.59
N ASP A 169 -16.88 16.50 -2.26
CA ASP A 169 -16.57 15.30 -1.46
C ASP A 169 -17.51 14.14 -1.79
N PHE A 170 -18.79 14.44 -2.04
CA PHE A 170 -19.76 13.42 -2.43
C PHE A 170 -19.45 12.83 -3.81
N VAL A 171 -19.06 13.68 -4.77
CA VAL A 171 -18.63 13.23 -6.10
C VAL A 171 -17.39 12.33 -5.99
N LEU A 172 -16.41 12.70 -5.17
CA LEU A 172 -15.22 11.88 -4.92
C LEU A 172 -15.61 10.52 -4.31
N GLN A 173 -16.52 10.52 -3.34
CA GLN A 173 -17.04 9.29 -2.73
C GLN A 173 -17.74 8.37 -3.76
N LEU A 174 -18.58 8.94 -4.64
CA LEU A 174 -19.23 8.20 -5.72
C LEU A 174 -18.21 7.59 -6.69
N GLN A 175 -17.21 8.36 -7.12
CA GLN A 175 -16.15 7.88 -8.01
C GLN A 175 -15.33 6.75 -7.37
N THR A 176 -15.01 6.90 -6.09
CA THR A 176 -14.25 5.92 -5.30
C THR A 176 -15.01 4.60 -5.16
N GLN A 177 -16.32 4.65 -4.97
CA GLN A 177 -17.15 3.44 -4.89
C GLN A 177 -17.43 2.84 -6.28
N ALA A 178 -17.67 3.67 -7.31
CA ALA A 178 -17.96 3.22 -8.67
C ALA A 178 -16.78 2.46 -9.31
N ALA A 179 -15.56 2.82 -8.93
CA ALA A 179 -14.34 2.07 -9.18
C ALA A 179 -14.50 0.56 -8.89
N LYS A 180 -15.16 0.21 -7.78
CA LYS A 180 -15.33 -1.19 -7.35
C LYS A 180 -16.49 -1.93 -8.04
N CYS A 181 -17.29 -1.23 -8.86
CA CYS A 181 -18.58 -1.71 -9.35
C CYS A 181 -18.55 -2.35 -10.76
N ASP A 182 -17.41 -2.36 -11.45
CA ASP A 182 -17.26 -2.84 -12.83
C ASP A 182 -18.39 -2.35 -13.77
N TYR A 183 -18.66 -1.03 -13.78
CA TYR A 183 -19.72 -0.45 -14.63
C TYR A 183 -19.33 -0.36 -16.11
N ARG A 184 -18.03 -0.48 -16.43
CA ARG A 184 -17.50 -0.46 -17.80
C ARG A 184 -18.02 0.76 -18.57
N ALA A 185 -18.64 0.55 -19.73
CA ALA A 185 -19.19 1.61 -20.57
C ALA A 185 -20.28 2.44 -19.89
N GLN A 186 -20.91 1.94 -18.82
CA GLN A 186 -21.99 2.64 -18.11
C GLN A 186 -21.48 3.51 -16.95
N LEU A 187 -20.17 3.60 -16.71
CA LEU A 187 -19.61 4.30 -15.55
C LEU A 187 -20.13 5.75 -15.43
N GLU A 188 -20.08 6.51 -16.52
CA GLU A 188 -20.53 7.91 -16.53
C GLU A 188 -22.03 8.05 -16.28
N ASP A 189 -22.86 7.16 -16.85
CA ASP A 189 -24.30 7.17 -16.64
C ASP A 189 -24.64 6.82 -15.18
N GLN A 190 -23.97 5.83 -14.60
CA GLN A 190 -24.20 5.43 -13.20
C GLN A 190 -23.77 6.52 -12.22
N LEU A 191 -22.62 7.18 -12.46
CA LEU A 191 -22.18 8.32 -11.67
C LEU A 191 -23.17 9.49 -11.76
N ARG A 192 -23.66 9.80 -12.96
CA ARG A 192 -24.67 10.82 -13.19
C ARG A 192 -25.95 10.53 -12.42
N ASP A 193 -26.54 9.36 -12.64
CA ASP A 193 -27.85 9.01 -12.10
C ASP A 193 -27.79 8.95 -10.57
N ARG A 194 -26.70 8.41 -10.02
CA ARG A 194 -26.52 8.35 -8.57
C ARG A 194 -26.25 9.71 -7.94
N LEU A 195 -25.52 10.59 -8.62
CA LEU A 195 -25.33 11.98 -8.18
C LEU A 195 -26.68 12.71 -8.09
N ILE A 196 -27.50 12.65 -9.14
CA ILE A 196 -28.82 13.28 -9.16
C ILE A 196 -29.70 12.72 -8.03
N ALA A 197 -29.78 11.39 -7.91
CA ALA A 197 -30.64 10.74 -6.94
C ALA A 197 -30.12 10.88 -5.50
N GLY A 198 -28.82 11.11 -5.29
CA GLY A 198 -28.16 11.17 -3.98
C GLY A 198 -27.84 12.56 -3.45
N ILE A 199 -28.03 13.64 -4.22
CA ILE A 199 -27.59 15.01 -3.85
C ILE A 199 -28.29 15.62 -2.62
N GLN A 200 -29.47 15.09 -2.24
CA GLN A 200 -30.29 15.58 -1.11
C GLN A 200 -30.54 17.10 -1.11
N LEU A 201 -30.78 17.67 -2.30
CA LEU A 201 -31.18 19.07 -2.50
C LEU A 201 -32.41 19.08 -3.41
N PRO A 202 -33.64 19.13 -2.85
CA PRO A 202 -34.87 18.92 -3.62
C PRO A 202 -35.02 19.83 -4.84
N ASP A 203 -34.80 21.14 -4.69
CA ASP A 203 -34.91 22.12 -5.78
C ASP A 203 -33.93 21.83 -6.91
N LEU A 204 -32.67 21.54 -6.55
CA LEU A 204 -31.62 21.22 -7.50
C LEU A 204 -31.90 19.87 -8.18
N GLN A 205 -32.26 18.85 -7.41
CA GLN A 205 -32.59 17.53 -7.93
C GLN A 205 -33.73 17.62 -8.94
N GLN A 206 -34.80 18.35 -8.64
CA GLN A 206 -35.90 18.57 -9.58
C GLN A 206 -35.42 19.26 -10.86
N LYS A 207 -34.57 20.29 -10.75
CA LYS A 207 -33.99 20.97 -11.90
C LYS A 207 -33.14 20.02 -12.76
N LEU A 208 -32.32 19.17 -12.13
CA LEU A 208 -31.47 18.21 -12.84
C LEU A 208 -32.29 17.13 -13.55
N LEU A 209 -33.38 16.66 -12.94
CA LEU A 209 -34.29 15.66 -13.54
C LEU A 209 -35.05 16.18 -14.76
N LEU A 210 -35.20 17.50 -14.89
CA LEU A 210 -35.83 18.15 -16.05
C LEU A 210 -34.84 18.46 -17.18
N CYS A 211 -33.54 18.25 -16.98
CA CYS A 211 -32.51 18.45 -18.00
C CYS A 211 -32.23 17.15 -18.76
N PRO A 212 -32.58 17.03 -20.06
CA PRO A 212 -32.36 15.81 -20.82
C PRO A 212 -30.88 15.57 -21.13
N ASP A 213 -30.50 14.28 -21.15
CA ASP A 213 -29.26 13.68 -21.67
C ASP A 213 -27.95 14.42 -21.34
N GLN A 214 -27.87 14.99 -20.15
CA GLN A 214 -26.64 15.64 -19.70
C GLN A 214 -25.59 14.60 -19.32
N LYS A 215 -24.32 14.89 -19.64
CA LYS A 215 -23.19 14.07 -19.20
C LYS A 215 -22.91 14.32 -17.72
N PHE A 216 -22.31 13.33 -17.05
CA PHE A 216 -21.92 13.42 -15.65
C PHE A 216 -21.13 14.72 -15.33
N GLN A 217 -20.16 15.08 -16.17
CA GLN A 217 -19.38 16.31 -16.00
C GLN A 217 -20.22 17.59 -16.01
N THR A 218 -21.29 17.63 -16.80
CA THR A 218 -22.19 18.79 -16.84
C THR A 218 -23.06 18.84 -15.58
N ILE A 219 -23.61 17.70 -15.15
CA ILE A 219 -24.37 17.59 -13.90
C ILE A 219 -23.50 18.02 -12.71
N ARG A 220 -22.27 17.51 -12.64
CA ARG A 220 -21.28 17.86 -11.60
C ARG A 220 -21.10 19.38 -11.50
N LYS A 221 -20.81 20.05 -12.61
CA LYS A 221 -20.63 21.52 -12.63
C LYS A 221 -21.88 22.26 -12.18
N MET A 222 -23.07 21.83 -12.58
CA MET A 222 -24.32 22.44 -12.13
C MET A 222 -24.53 22.29 -10.63
N CYS A 223 -24.15 21.14 -10.05
CA CYS A 223 -24.22 20.92 -8.61
C CYS A 223 -23.23 21.81 -7.84
N GLU A 224 -21.96 21.88 -8.29
CA GLU A 224 -20.92 22.72 -7.70
C GLU A 224 -21.33 24.22 -7.75
N GLN A 225 -21.81 24.72 -8.89
CA GLN A 225 -22.29 26.10 -9.04
C GLN A 225 -23.49 26.43 -8.15
N TYR A 226 -24.36 25.46 -7.87
CA TYR A 226 -25.51 25.68 -7.01
C TYR A 226 -25.10 25.82 -5.54
N GLU A 227 -24.05 25.11 -5.13
CA GLU A 227 -23.46 25.20 -3.78
C GLU A 227 -22.83 26.57 -3.55
N ASP A 228 -22.07 27.08 -4.53
CA ASP A 228 -21.41 28.41 -4.48
C ASP A 228 -22.39 29.59 -4.36
N VAL A 229 -23.63 29.45 -4.83
CA VAL A 229 -24.64 30.52 -4.82
C VAL A 229 -25.42 30.59 -3.50
N LYS A 230 -25.44 29.49 -2.72
CA LYS A 230 -26.20 29.40 -1.46
C LYS A 230 -25.31 29.56 -0.20
N HIS A 231 -24.01 29.70 -0.37
CA HIS A 231 -23.04 30.05 0.68
C HIS A 231 -22.53 31.47 0.49
#